data_AF-A0A2N1IH92-F1
#
_entry.id   AF-A0A2N1IH92-F1
#
_cell.length_a   1.000
_cell.length_b   1.000
_cell.length_c   1.000
_cell.angle_alpha   90.00
_cell.angle_beta   90.00
_cell.angle_gamma   90.00
#
_symmetry.space_group_name_H-M   'P 1'
#
loop_
_entity.id
_entity.type
_entity.pdbx_description
1 polymer ?
#
loop_
_entity_poly.entity_id
_entity_poly.type
_entity_poly.pdbx_seq_one_letter_code
_entity_poly.pdbx_strand_id
1 'polypeptide(L)'
;MSKVINVLATLANNPSLTTKQEITALLEHAEISTEQKQAILAQDSERLAETIANFPLSMCSVVHPAEDEEQQSQEESQSKEAKSTHHFVINA
;
A
#
# COMPACT_ATOMS: atom_id res chain seq x y z
N MET A 1 -8.00 -12.41 5.16
CA MET A 1 -8.27 -11.80 3.84
C MET A 1 -9.37 -12.50 3.03
N SER A 2 -9.50 -13.84 3.02
CA SER A 2 -10.52 -14.52 2.19
C SER A 2 -11.99 -14.21 2.55
N LYS A 3 -12.33 -14.00 3.83
CA LYS A 3 -13.74 -13.89 4.27
C LYS A 3 -14.47 -12.65 3.75
N VAL A 4 -13.85 -11.48 3.80
CA VAL A 4 -14.44 -10.22 3.28
C VAL A 4 -14.63 -10.32 1.77
N ILE A 5 -13.65 -10.87 1.03
CA ILE A 5 -13.74 -11.07 -0.41
C ILE A 5 -14.91 -12.01 -0.75
N ASN A 6 -15.10 -13.10 0.00
CA ASN A 6 -16.22 -14.03 -0.23
C ASN A 6 -17.59 -13.35 -0.01
N VAL A 7 -17.71 -12.49 1.00
CA VAL A 7 -18.93 -11.72 1.26
C VAL A 7 -19.20 -10.76 0.11
N LEU A 8 -18.20 -10.00 -0.34
CA LEU A 8 -18.32 -9.07 -1.47
C LEU A 8 -18.67 -9.80 -2.77
N ALA A 9 -18.05 -10.95 -3.03
CA ALA A 9 -18.38 -11.79 -4.17
C ALA A 9 -19.83 -12.29 -4.10
N THR A 10 -20.32 -12.69 -2.91
CA THR A 10 -21.72 -13.11 -2.72
C THR A 10 -22.66 -11.94 -2.99
N LEU A 11 -22.35 -10.74 -2.51
CA LEU A 11 -23.13 -9.53 -2.78
C LEU A 11 -23.18 -9.19 -4.27
N ALA A 12 -22.05 -9.28 -4.97
CA ALA A 12 -21.99 -8.97 -6.40
C ALA A 12 -22.70 -10.01 -7.28
N ASN A 13 -22.71 -11.28 -6.87
CA ASN A 13 -23.24 -12.38 -7.69
C ASN A 13 -24.65 -12.84 -7.28
N ASN A 14 -25.21 -12.34 -6.18
CA ASN A 14 -26.55 -12.71 -5.75
C ASN A 14 -27.58 -11.61 -6.04
N PRO A 15 -28.39 -11.75 -7.10
CA PRO A 15 -29.39 -10.74 -7.48
C PRO A 15 -30.54 -10.62 -6.47
N SER A 16 -30.64 -11.51 -5.47
CA SER A 16 -31.63 -11.38 -4.39
C SER A 16 -31.17 -10.49 -3.24
N LEU A 17 -29.94 -9.97 -3.25
CA LEU A 17 -29.41 -9.11 -2.18
C LEU A 17 -29.49 -7.64 -2.60
N THR A 18 -30.72 -7.15 -2.82
CA THR A 18 -30.95 -5.80 -3.36
C THR A 18 -31.29 -4.78 -2.28
N THR A 19 -31.81 -5.25 -1.16
CA THR A 19 -32.23 -4.39 -0.06
C THR A 19 -31.20 -4.39 1.06
N LYS A 20 -31.16 -3.28 1.81
CA LYS A 20 -30.30 -3.17 3.00
C LYS A 20 -30.60 -4.24 4.04
N GLN A 21 -31.84 -4.73 4.10
CA GLN A 21 -32.30 -5.71 5.07
C GLN A 21 -31.77 -7.11 4.74
N GLU A 22 -31.82 -7.51 3.47
CA GLU A 22 -31.22 -8.76 2.97
C GLU A 22 -29.69 -8.76 3.14
N ILE A 23 -29.06 -7.62 2.82
CA ILE A 23 -27.61 -7.43 3.01
C ILE A 23 -27.26 -7.52 4.51
N THR A 24 -28.06 -6.91 5.40
CA THR A 24 -27.83 -6.98 6.84
C THR A 24 -27.92 -8.42 7.35
N ALA A 25 -28.94 -9.18 6.92
CA ALA A 25 -29.10 -10.58 7.28
C ALA A 25 -27.91 -11.45 6.80
N LEU A 26 -27.41 -11.23 5.58
CA LEU A 26 -26.18 -11.88 5.12
C LEU A 26 -25.00 -11.58 6.05
N LEU A 27 -24.82 -10.31 6.40
CA LEU A 27 -23.70 -9.85 7.21
C LEU A 27 -23.76 -10.32 8.66
N GLU A 28 -24.94 -10.59 9.22
CA GLU A 28 -25.07 -11.18 10.57
C GLU A 28 -24.35 -12.52 10.65
N HIS A 29 -24.52 -13.37 9.62
CA HIS A 29 -23.90 -14.70 9.55
C HIS A 29 -22.45 -14.67 9.02
N ALA A 30 -21.99 -13.53 8.49
CA ALA A 30 -20.63 -13.40 7.99
C ALA A 30 -19.61 -13.35 9.13
N GLU A 31 -18.59 -14.20 9.05
CA GLU A 31 -17.45 -14.25 9.97
C GLU A 31 -16.41 -13.15 9.66
N ILE A 32 -16.86 -11.90 9.63
CA ILE A 32 -16.04 -10.69 9.44
C ILE A 32 -16.23 -9.73 10.63
N SER A 33 -15.34 -8.76 10.81
CA SER A 33 -15.41 -7.86 11.96
C SER A 33 -16.61 -6.92 11.89
N THR A 34 -17.04 -6.40 13.04
CA THR A 34 -18.13 -5.41 13.10
C THR A 34 -17.83 -4.17 12.27
N GLU A 35 -16.59 -3.69 12.27
CA GLU A 35 -16.17 -2.55 11.44
C GLU A 35 -16.27 -2.85 9.95
N GLN A 36 -15.89 -4.06 9.52
CA GLN A 36 -16.07 -4.50 8.13
C GLN A 36 -17.55 -4.55 7.75
N LYS A 37 -18.42 -5.08 8.62
CA LYS A 37 -19.88 -5.10 8.38
C LYS A 37 -20.43 -3.69 8.22
N GLN A 38 -20.01 -2.77 9.10
CA GLN A 38 -20.44 -1.37 9.04
C GLN A 38 -19.96 -0.67 7.77
N ALA A 39 -18.70 -0.85 7.38
CA ALA A 39 -18.16 -0.26 6.16
C ALA A 39 -18.89 -0.79 4.90
N ILE A 40 -19.20 -2.10 4.85
CA ILE A 40 -20.01 -2.69 3.77
C ILE A 40 -21.43 -2.09 3.74
N LEU A 41 -22.10 -1.98 4.89
CA LEU A 41 -23.44 -1.39 4.97
C LEU A 41 -23.49 0.11 4.61
N ALA A 42 -22.39 0.82 4.84
CA ALA A 42 -22.21 2.22 4.46
C ALA A 42 -21.73 2.38 3.01
N GLN A 43 -21.38 1.28 2.31
CA GLN A 43 -20.71 1.29 1.02
C GLN A 43 -19.41 2.11 1.02
N ASP A 44 -18.72 2.11 2.16
CA ASP A 44 -17.51 2.87 2.42
C ASP A 44 -16.28 2.00 2.13
N SER A 45 -15.81 2.05 0.89
CA SER A 45 -14.67 1.25 0.45
C SER A 45 -13.35 1.68 1.07
N GLU A 46 -13.21 2.95 1.44
CA GLU A 46 -11.99 3.51 2.04
C GLU A 46 -11.82 2.96 3.46
N ARG A 47 -12.87 3.12 4.28
CA ARG A 47 -12.91 2.54 5.62
C ARG A 47 -12.83 1.02 5.60
N LEU A 48 -13.42 0.36 4.60
CA LEU A 48 -13.27 -1.08 4.45
C LEU A 48 -11.81 -1.48 4.16
N ALA A 49 -11.11 -0.73 3.30
CA ALA A 49 -9.72 -1.00 2.97
C ALA A 49 -8.80 -0.86 4.21
N GLU A 50 -9.02 0.15 5.04
CA GLU A 50 -8.28 0.34 6.31
C GLU A 50 -8.40 -0.88 7.24
N THR A 51 -9.58 -1.52 7.28
CA THR A 51 -9.79 -2.72 8.12
C THR A 51 -9.17 -4.00 7.55
N ILE A 52 -8.77 -4.00 6.28
CA ILE A 52 -8.17 -5.15 5.59
C ILE A 52 -6.65 -5.01 5.54
N ALA A 53 -6.16 -3.77 5.44
CA ALA A 53 -4.77 -3.42 5.28
C ALA A 53 -4.05 -3.39 6.63
N ASN A 54 -3.57 -4.54 7.09
CA ASN A 54 -2.33 -4.59 7.85
C ASN A 54 -1.16 -4.65 6.86
N PHE A 55 -1.13 -3.69 5.91
CA PHE A 55 -0.07 -3.61 4.91
C PHE A 55 1.12 -2.94 5.59
N PRO A 56 2.27 -3.63 5.77
CA PRO A 56 3.46 -2.92 6.20
C PRO A 56 3.79 -1.90 5.11
N LEU A 57 3.66 -0.62 5.42
CA LEU A 57 4.10 0.50 4.57
C LEU A 57 5.61 0.43 4.26
N SER A 58 6.35 -0.49 4.88
CA SER A 58 7.80 -0.66 4.81
C SER A 58 8.24 -1.83 3.92
N MET A 59 7.91 -1.85 2.64
CA MET A 59 8.51 -2.82 1.68
C MET A 59 9.02 -2.15 0.39
N CYS A 60 9.16 -0.83 0.38
CA CYS A 60 9.96 -0.13 -0.61
C CYS A 60 11.32 0.22 0.00
N SER A 61 12.19 -0.77 0.14
CA SER A 61 13.61 -0.47 0.29
C SER A 61 14.13 0.02 -1.06
N VAL A 62 14.77 1.20 -1.07
CA VAL A 62 15.59 1.63 -2.20
C VAL A 62 16.71 0.61 -2.31
N VAL A 63 16.65 -0.23 -3.35
CA VAL A 63 17.78 -1.07 -3.72
C VAL A 63 18.82 -0.12 -4.29
N HIS A 64 19.77 0.27 -3.45
CA HIS A 64 20.98 0.91 -3.95
C HIS A 64 21.66 -0.13 -4.85
N PRO A 65 22.06 0.25 -6.09
CA PRO A 65 22.93 -0.61 -6.87
C PRO A 65 24.15 -0.93 -6.01
N ALA A 66 24.61 -2.18 -6.05
CA ALA A 66 25.89 -2.51 -5.42
C ALA A 66 26.92 -1.54 -6.00
N GLU A 67 27.54 -0.73 -5.14
CA GLU A 67 28.80 -0.09 -5.53
C GLU A 67 29.74 -1.25 -5.79
N ASP A 68 30.06 -1.45 -7.07
CA ASP A 68 30.98 -2.46 -7.56
C ASP A 68 32.24 -2.37 -6.69
N GLU A 69 32.50 -3.38 -5.86
CA GLU A 69 33.68 -3.44 -5.00
C GLU A 69 34.91 -3.65 -5.89
N GLU A 70 35.33 -2.62 -6.59
CA GLU A 70 36.67 -2.54 -7.16
C GLU A 70 37.65 -2.27 -6.01
N GLN A 71 38.14 -3.35 -5.40
CA GLN A 71 39.38 -3.31 -4.64
C GLN A 71 40.50 -2.76 -5.54
N GLN A 72 40.87 -1.49 -5.37
CA GLN A 72 42.18 -0.99 -5.76
C GLN A 72 42.86 -0.25 -4.60
N SER A 73 43.95 -0.90 -4.19
CA SER A 73 45.07 -0.52 -3.35
C SER A 73 45.26 0.97 -3.02
N GLN A 74 45.45 1.16 -1.72
CA GLN A 74 46.11 2.26 -1.01
C GLN A 74 47.36 2.82 -1.72
N GLU A 75 47.41 4.15 -1.95
CA GLU A 75 48.62 4.95 -1.81
C GLU A 75 48.28 6.46 -1.64
N GLU A 76 48.93 7.08 -0.66
CA GLU A 76 48.78 8.47 -0.22
C GLU A 76 49.20 9.50 -1.29
N SER A 77 48.55 10.67 -1.33
CA SER A 77 49.22 11.99 -1.18
C SER A 77 48.30 13.21 -1.35
N GLN A 78 48.30 14.02 -0.29
CA GLN A 78 48.09 15.46 -0.14
C GLN A 78 47.62 16.37 -1.32
N SER A 79 46.75 17.31 -0.91
CA SER A 79 46.83 18.77 -1.13
C SER A 79 45.91 19.43 -2.17
N LYS A 80 45.12 20.40 -1.65
CA LYS A 80 44.67 21.69 -2.23
C LYS A 80 43.42 21.72 -3.12
N GLU A 81 42.33 22.15 -2.46
CA GLU A 81 41.54 23.35 -2.79
C GLU A 81 41.38 23.73 -4.28
N ALA A 82 40.17 23.58 -4.82
CA ALA A 82 39.70 24.44 -5.91
C ALA A 82 38.16 24.49 -5.98
N LYS A 83 37.65 25.72 -5.87
CA LYS A 83 36.40 26.22 -6.48
C LYS A 83 36.04 25.50 -7.78
N SER A 84 34.75 25.25 -8.02
CA SER A 84 34.04 25.91 -9.14
C SER A 84 32.54 25.59 -9.16
N THR A 85 31.74 26.66 -9.03
CA THR A 85 30.57 27.02 -9.85
C THR A 85 29.49 25.96 -10.14
N HIS A 86 28.37 26.02 -9.41
CA HIS A 86 27.08 25.48 -9.85
C HIS A 86 26.48 26.35 -10.96
N HIS A 87 26.29 25.79 -12.14
CA HIS A 87 25.43 26.37 -13.18
C HIS A 87 24.03 25.73 -13.06
N PHE A 88 23.06 26.49 -12.57
CA PHE A 88 21.65 26.10 -12.57
C PHE A 88 21.03 26.56 -13.89
N VAL A 89 20.55 25.61 -14.71
CA VAL A 89 19.81 25.91 -15.95
C VAL A 89 18.33 25.70 -15.65
N ILE A 90 17.56 26.80 -15.61
CA ILE A 90 16.10 26.77 -15.70
C ILE A 90 15.78 26.78 -17.19
N ASN A 91 15.20 25.69 -17.70
CA ASN A 91 14.53 25.72 -19.00
C ASN A 91 13.13 26.34 -18.83
N ALA A 92 12.81 27.19 -19.80
CA ALA A 92 11.70 28.13 -19.88
C ALA A 92 10.30 27.51 -19.83
#